data_AF-A0A351TAV3-F1
#
_entry.id   AF-A0A351TAV3-F1
#
_cell.length_a   1.000
_cell.length_b   1.000
_cell.length_c   1.000
_cell.angle_alpha   90.00
_cell.angle_beta   90.00
_cell.angle_gamma   90.00
#
_symmetry.space_group_name_H-M   'P 1'
#
loop_
_entity.id
_entity.type
_entity.pdbx_description
1 polymer ?
#
loop_
_entity_poly.entity_id
_entity_poly.type
_entity_poly.pdbx_seq_one_letter_code
_entity_poly.pdbx_strand_id
1 'polypeptide(L)'
;MNEEVRQYLTQVYKSSKRLLNLINDMLDISKIESGKQEFVYEKIDVNKMFKDISFEFDGLFKKKQQKFILDIAFEKFEFITDLNKLKQVIINIL
;
A
#
# COMPACT_ATOMS: atom_id res chain seq x y z
N MET A 1 -10.11 23.75 -21.32
CA MET A 1 -10.78 22.49 -20.92
C MET A 1 -11.69 22.83 -19.76
N ASN A 2 -12.97 22.42 -19.78
CA ASN A 2 -13.97 22.83 -18.77
C ASN A 2 -13.67 22.16 -17.40
N GLU A 3 -13.74 22.90 -16.30
CA GLU A 3 -13.40 22.41 -14.96
C GLU A 3 -14.36 21.30 -14.50
N GLU A 4 -15.63 21.38 -14.89
CA GLU A 4 -16.61 20.29 -14.65
C GLU A 4 -16.19 18.98 -15.32
N VAL A 5 -15.73 19.05 -16.58
CA VAL A 5 -15.25 17.87 -17.31
C VAL A 5 -14.06 17.23 -16.59
N ARG A 6 -13.16 18.05 -16.02
CA ARG A 6 -12.02 17.56 -15.24
C ARG A 6 -12.45 16.86 -13.95
N GLN A 7 -13.48 17.38 -13.28
CA GLN A 7 -14.05 16.74 -12.09
C GLN A 7 -14.70 15.39 -12.41
N TYR A 8 -15.51 15.31 -13.47
CA TYR A 8 -16.11 14.05 -13.92
C TYR A 8 -15.04 13.01 -14.28
N LEU A 9 -14.04 13.38 -15.07
CA LEU A 9 -12.93 12.48 -15.42
C LEU A 9 -12.18 12.00 -14.18
N THR A 10 -11.96 12.87 -13.20
CA THR A 10 -11.32 12.51 -11.92
C THR A 10 -12.17 11.51 -11.14
N GLN A 11 -13.49 11.67 -11.12
CA GLN A 11 -14.39 10.77 -10.41
C GLN A 11 -14.47 9.40 -11.08
N VAL A 12 -14.58 9.35 -12.41
CA VAL A 12 -14.53 8.11 -13.19
C VAL A 12 -13.20 7.38 -12.94
N TYR A 13 -12.07 8.09 -13.02
CA TYR A 13 -10.76 7.50 -12.75
C TYR A 13 -10.66 6.88 -11.36
N LYS A 14 -11.13 7.60 -10.32
CA LYS A 14 -11.15 7.09 -8.94
C LYS A 14 -12.03 5.85 -8.80
N SER A 15 -13.19 5.83 -9.44
CA SER A 15 -14.10 4.68 -9.42
C SER A 15 -13.50 3.47 -10.13
N SER A 16 -12.92 3.65 -11.32
CA SER A 16 -12.23 2.57 -12.05
C SER A 16 -11.07 2.00 -11.26
N LYS A 17 -10.26 2.86 -10.61
CA LYS A 17 -9.16 2.41 -9.75
C LYS A 17 -9.66 1.62 -8.54
N ARG A 18 -10.78 2.03 -7.94
CA ARG A 18 -11.39 1.31 -6.82
C ARG A 18 -11.92 -0.06 -7.24
N LEU A 19 -12.55 -0.16 -8.41
CA LEU A 19 -13.02 -1.43 -8.96
C LEU A 19 -11.86 -2.38 -9.25
N LEU A 20 -10.78 -1.88 -9.86
CA LEU A 20 -9.57 -2.66 -10.10
C LEU A 20 -8.98 -3.22 -8.80
N ASN A 21 -8.94 -2.42 -7.74
CA ASN A 21 -8.47 -2.88 -6.43
C ASN A 21 -9.36 -4.01 -5.88
N LEU A 22 -10.69 -3.88 -5.95
CA LEU A 22 -11.61 -4.95 -5.51
C LEU A 22 -11.42 -6.25 -6.29
N ILE A 23 -11.16 -6.16 -7.60
CA ILE A 23 -10.86 -7.34 -8.42
C ILE A 23 -9.56 -7.99 -7.97
N ASN A 24 -8.51 -7.20 -7.70
CA ASN A 24 -7.24 -7.71 -7.21
C ASN A 24 -7.39 -8.38 -5.83
N ASP A 25 -8.14 -7.76 -4.92
CA ASP A 25 -8.40 -8.32 -3.59
C ASP A 25 -9.13 -9.66 -3.68
N MET A 26 -10.11 -9.79 -4.59
CA MET A 26 -10.83 -11.04 -4.82
C MET A 26 -9.93 -12.14 -5.41
N LEU A 27 -9.03 -11.79 -6.33
CA LEU A 27 -8.06 -12.72 -6.91
C LEU A 27 -7.05 -13.20 -5.86
N ASP A 28 -6.57 -12.30 -4.99
CA ASP A 28 -5.66 -12.65 -3.91
C ASP A 28 -6.32 -13.58 -2.90
N ILE A 29 -7.57 -13.30 -2.50
CA ILE A 29 -8.35 -14.21 -1.63
C ILE A 29 -8.51 -15.59 -2.27
N SER A 30 -8.86 -15.64 -3.56
CA SER A 30 -9.03 -16.90 -4.30
C SER A 30 -7.74 -17.74 -4.33
N LYS A 31 -6.57 -17.10 -4.45
CA LYS A 31 -5.27 -17.80 -4.38
C LYS A 31 -4.98 -18.35 -3.00
N ILE A 32 -5.31 -17.60 -1.95
CA ILE A 32 -5.15 -18.03 -0.56
C ILE A 32 -6.05 -19.23 -0.27
N GLU A 33 -7.34 -19.14 -0.59
CA GLU A 33 -8.32 -20.21 -0.34
C GLU A 33 -8.02 -21.50 -1.13
N SER A 34 -7.48 -21.35 -2.35
CA SER A 34 -7.08 -22.51 -3.17
C SER A 34 -5.69 -23.07 -2.81
N GLY A 35 -4.99 -22.50 -1.83
CA GLY A 35 -3.63 -22.90 -1.46
C GLY A 35 -2.57 -22.61 -2.52
N LYS A 36 -2.88 -21.78 -3.53
CA LYS A 36 -2.00 -21.39 -4.63
C LYS A 36 -1.22 -20.11 -4.35
N GLN A 37 -1.28 -19.60 -3.12
CA GLN A 37 -0.53 -18.42 -2.73
C GLN A 37 0.95 -18.78 -2.61
N GLU A 38 1.76 -18.25 -3.51
CA GLU A 38 3.22 -18.32 -3.44
C GLU A 38 3.76 -17.10 -2.70
N PHE A 39 4.77 -17.31 -1.86
CA PHE A 39 5.48 -16.25 -1.14
C PHE A 39 6.91 -16.18 -1.64
N VAL A 40 7.38 -14.97 -1.91
CA VAL A 40 8.77 -14.73 -2.31
C VAL A 40 9.53 -14.25 -1.09
N TYR A 41 10.09 -15.20 -0.33
CA TYR A 41 10.87 -14.88 0.86
C TYR A 41 12.27 -14.40 0.48
N GLU A 42 12.62 -13.21 0.93
CA GLU A 42 13.95 -12.64 0.75
C GLU A 42 14.40 -11.92 2.02
N LYS A 43 15.71 -11.71 2.16
CA LYS A 43 16.28 -10.95 3.27
C LYS A 43 16.12 -9.46 2.98
N ILE A 44 15.30 -8.76 3.77
CA ILE A 44 15.03 -7.34 3.57
C ILE A 44 15.45 -6.51 4.78
N ASP A 45 15.82 -5.24 4.54
CA ASP A 45 15.89 -4.23 5.59
C ASP A 45 14.54 -3.50 5.72
N VAL A 46 13.83 -3.78 6.79
CA VAL A 46 12.45 -3.31 6.99
C VAL A 46 12.36 -1.84 7.32
N ASN A 47 13.45 -1.25 7.80
CA ASN A 47 13.52 0.20 7.98
C ASN A 47 13.38 0.93 6.65
N LYS A 48 13.94 0.38 5.56
CA LYS A 48 13.80 0.94 4.22
C LYS A 48 12.35 0.91 3.76
N MET A 49 11.67 -0.22 3.94
CA MET A 49 10.25 -0.36 3.59
C MET A 49 9.38 0.67 4.34
N PHE A 50 9.55 0.82 5.66
CA PHE A 50 8.77 1.79 6.44
C PHE A 50 9.07 3.25 6.05
N LYS A 51 10.33 3.59 5.74
CA LYS A 51 10.69 4.92 5.24
C LYS A 51 10.01 5.21 3.90
N ASP A 52 9.99 4.25 2.98
CA ASP A 52 9.31 4.39 1.69
C ASP A 52 7.79 4.59 1.87
N ILE A 53 7.15 3.81 2.76
CA ILE A 53 5.73 3.97 3.11
C ILE A 53 5.47 5.35 3.73
N SER A 54 6.32 5.79 4.66
CA SER A 54 6.18 7.11 5.29
C SER A 54 6.23 8.24 4.27
N PHE A 55 7.10 8.14 3.27
CA PHE A 55 7.19 9.12 2.19
C PHE A 55 5.95 9.10 1.29
N GLU A 56 5.45 7.91 0.94
CA GLU A 56 4.26 7.72 0.10
C GLU A 56 2.98 8.30 0.75
N PHE A 57 2.86 8.21 2.07
CA PHE A 57 1.66 8.61 2.80
C PHE A 57 1.71 10.02 3.42
N ASP A 58 2.86 10.70 3.41
CA ASP A 58 3.04 12.04 4.01
C ASP A 58 2.00 13.05 3.49
N GLY A 59 1.77 13.08 2.17
CA GLY A 59 0.76 13.95 1.56
C GLY A 59 -0.68 13.62 1.98
N LEU A 60 -0.99 12.34 2.17
CA LEU A 60 -2.33 11.88 2.57
C LEU A 60 -2.64 12.30 4.02
N PHE A 61 -1.72 12.05 4.94
CA PHE A 61 -1.88 12.40 6.35
C PHE A 61 -1.87 13.92 6.56
N LYS A 62 -1.02 14.67 5.86
CA LYS A 62 -1.05 16.15 5.85
C LYS A 62 -2.40 16.69 5.39
N LYS A 63 -2.96 16.15 4.31
CA LYS A 63 -4.28 16.54 3.81
C LYS A 63 -5.41 16.24 4.82
N LYS A 64 -5.28 15.13 5.57
CA LYS A 64 -6.22 14.75 6.64
C LYS A 64 -5.95 15.47 7.98
N GLN A 65 -4.93 16.33 8.06
CA GLN A 65 -4.47 16.99 9.30
C GLN A 65 -4.15 15.99 10.43
N GLN A 66 -3.60 14.84 10.07
CA GLN A 66 -3.23 13.77 10.99
C GLN A 66 -1.71 13.71 11.16
N LYS A 67 -1.26 13.46 12.39
CA LYS A 67 0.16 13.24 12.69
C LYS A 67 0.52 11.78 12.43
N PHE A 68 1.42 11.54 11.47
CA PHE A 68 2.04 10.25 11.23
C PHE A 68 3.46 10.26 11.80
N ILE A 69 3.81 9.29 12.64
CA ILE A 69 5.13 9.19 13.28
C ILE A 69 5.72 7.84 12.93
N LEU A 70 6.90 7.86 12.31
CA LEU A 70 7.73 6.68 12.15
C LEU A 70 8.81 6.69 13.24
N ASP A 71 8.70 5.80 14.21
CA ASP A 71 9.65 5.63 15.31
C ASP A 71 10.44 4.33 15.11
N ILE A 72 11.74 4.45 14.82
CA ILE A 72 12.63 3.34 14.48
C ILE A 72 13.78 3.32 15.50
N ALA A 73 13.83 2.25 16.29
CA ALA A 73 14.85 2.09 17.35
C ALA A 73 16.22 1.61 16.83
N PHE A 74 16.26 0.85 15.74
CA PHE A 74 17.49 0.26 15.21
C PHE A 74 17.86 0.89 13.87
N GLU A 75 19.14 1.17 13.62
CA GLU A 75 19.58 1.74 12.34
C GLU A 75 19.32 0.79 11.17
N LYS A 76 19.52 -0.51 11.41
CA LYS A 76 19.30 -1.59 10.43
C LYS A 76 18.55 -2.75 11.09
N PHE A 77 17.46 -3.20 10.47
CA PHE A 77 16.70 -4.35 10.94
C PHE A 77 16.38 -5.29 9.77
N GLU A 78 17.20 -6.34 9.66
CA GLU A 78 17.05 -7.32 8.59
C GLU A 78 16.28 -8.55 9.05
N PHE A 79 15.28 -8.98 8.27
CA PHE A 79 14.66 -10.29 8.44
C PHE A 79 14.18 -10.89 7.11
N ILE A 80 13.84 -12.18 7.15
CA ILE A 80 13.37 -12.93 5.98
C ILE A 80 11.85 -12.84 5.91
N THR A 81 11.32 -12.27 4.83
CA THR A 81 9.88 -12.17 4.58
C THR A 81 9.62 -11.92 3.09
N ASP A 82 8.36 -11.95 2.70
CA ASP A 82 7.91 -11.36 1.43
C ASP A 82 7.69 -9.85 1.61
N LEU A 83 8.51 -9.05 0.91
CA LEU A 83 8.47 -7.59 0.98
C LEU A 83 7.13 -7.02 0.53
N ASN A 84 6.58 -7.55 -0.56
CA ASN A 84 5.35 -7.04 -1.16
C ASN A 84 4.15 -7.33 -0.26
N LYS A 85 4.09 -8.55 0.30
CA LYS A 85 3.01 -8.94 1.22
C LYS A 85 3.09 -8.16 2.52
N LEU A 86 4.28 -7.96 3.09
CA LEU A 86 4.41 -7.13 4.28
C LEU A 86 4.02 -5.67 4.00
N LYS A 87 4.49 -5.08 2.90
CA LYS A 87 4.10 -3.72 2.50
C LYS A 87 2.58 -3.59 2.35
N GLN A 88 1.92 -4.57 1.73
CA GLN A 88 0.46 -4.62 1.58
C GLN A 88 -0.25 -4.64 2.94
N VAL A 89 0.21 -5.45 3.89
CA VAL A 89 -0.35 -5.49 5.25
C VAL A 89 -0.24 -4.12 5.93
N ILE A 90 0.94 -3.50 5.87
CA ILE A 90 1.14 -2.17 6.49
C ILE A 90 0.25 -1.12 5.84
N ILE A 91 0.19 -1.08 4.50
CA ILE A 91 -0.66 -0.14 3.76
C ILE A 91 -2.14 -0.31 4.14
N ASN A 92 -2.62 -1.54 4.30
CA ASN A 92 -4.02 -1.79 4.65
C ASN A 92 -4.39 -1.31 6.05
N ILE A 93 -3.42 -1.12 6.94
CA ILE A 93 -3.64 -0.67 8.33
C ILE A 93 -3.62 0.87 8.42
N LEU A 94 -3.01 1.57 7.46
CA LEU A 94 -2.84 3.04 7.43
C LEU A 94 -4.04 3.78 6.79
#